data_AF-A0A2H4SBI5-F1
#
_entry.id   AF-A0A2H4SBI5-F1
#
_cell.length_a   1.000
_cell.length_b   1.000
_cell.length_c   1.000
_cell.angle_alpha   90.00
_cell.angle_beta   90.00
_cell.angle_gamma   90.00
#
_symmetry.space_group_name_H-M   'P 1'
#
loop_
_entity.id
_entity.type
_entity.pdbx_description
1 polymer ?
#
loop_
_entity_poly.entity_id
_entity_poly.type
_entity_poly.pdbx_seq_one_letter_code
_entity_poly.pdbx_strand_id
1 'polypeptide(L)'
;MAMKRAADWQKLPVTLAELCIDTTLRCGQSFRWRKINDEWTCALHGRILSLKQDSQHLHYQTTWPSFRSELAARSVSIAEDDTEDLLRHYFSLRLNLAELYQQWSRADPNFAKKAPEFAGVRILSQDAWEALVGFICSSNNNIARISQMVHKLCIHYGPLLGHVGDDPIHDFPTPESLSGPNVESHLRELGFGYRAKYIAQTARVIAKEKPAGWLETLRNPESVMKTSVKAAAGKSPTYKAAHEELLALTGVGPKVADCVCLMGLGWGESVPVDTHVWQIAQRDYKMGKTKTKTFNKAMYDAVGDHFRGIWGSYAGWAHSVLFTADLKSFADRPPKLETVLNGQVSPEEEKPGKTTKKRVRTEKVVDVKSEQADAYMLDMELPAKRRRTRRRP
;
A
#
# COMPACT_ATOMS: atom_id res chain seq x y z
N MET A 1 -6.89 8.45 29.99
CA MET A 1 -6.13 7.29 30.51
C MET A 1 -4.72 7.37 29.94
N ALA A 2 -3.70 7.39 30.79
CA ALA A 2 -2.33 7.75 30.43
C ALA A 2 -1.61 6.64 29.66
N MET A 3 -1.11 6.93 28.45
CA MET A 3 -0.27 6.03 27.63
C MET A 3 0.94 5.53 28.42
N LYS A 4 1.39 4.29 28.18
CA LYS A 4 2.80 3.96 28.47
C LYS A 4 3.63 4.81 27.51
N ARG A 5 4.55 5.61 28.07
CA ARG A 5 5.44 6.56 27.38
C ARG A 5 5.91 5.97 26.04
N ALA A 6 5.75 6.71 24.95
CA ALA A 6 6.25 6.32 23.63
C ALA A 6 7.73 5.92 23.76
N ALA A 7 8.12 4.79 23.17
CA ALA A 7 9.51 4.36 23.19
C ALA A 7 10.40 5.39 22.50
N ASP A 8 11.68 5.47 22.85
CA ASP A 8 12.62 6.31 22.12
C ASP A 8 12.67 5.89 20.63
N TRP A 9 12.93 6.85 19.74
CA TRP A 9 13.08 6.56 18.31
C TRP A 9 14.19 5.53 18.08
N GLN A 10 13.83 4.46 17.39
CA GLN A 10 14.73 3.39 16.96
C GLN A 10 15.08 3.56 15.48
N LYS A 11 16.21 2.98 15.06
CA LYS A 11 16.71 3.06 13.68
C LYS A 11 16.84 1.68 13.07
N LEU A 12 16.29 1.52 11.89
CA LEU A 12 16.41 0.35 11.05
C LEU A 12 17.22 0.71 9.79
N PRO A 13 18.42 0.14 9.57
CA PRO A 13 19.21 0.41 8.37
C PRO A 13 18.48 -0.05 7.10
N VAL A 14 18.08 0.91 6.26
CA VAL A 14 17.44 0.67 4.96
C VAL A 14 17.55 1.93 4.12
N THR A 15 18.16 1.81 2.93
CA THR A 15 18.37 2.94 2.03
C THR A 15 17.09 3.28 1.26
N LEU A 16 17.02 4.49 0.69
CA LEU A 16 15.90 4.90 -0.17
C LEU A 16 15.75 4.05 -1.45
N ALA A 17 16.82 3.38 -1.89
CA ALA A 17 16.77 2.45 -3.01
C ALA A 17 16.02 1.15 -2.65
N GLU A 18 16.12 0.71 -1.39
CA GLU A 18 15.46 -0.48 -0.88
C GLU A 18 14.05 -0.20 -0.36
N LEU A 19 13.78 0.96 0.23
CA LEU A 19 12.45 1.36 0.69
C LEU A 19 12.30 2.87 0.62
N CYS A 20 11.22 3.37 0.03
CA CYS A 20 10.84 4.77 0.10
C CYS A 20 9.41 4.88 0.68
N ILE A 21 9.29 5.15 1.98
CA ILE A 21 7.99 5.11 2.68
C ILE A 21 7.00 6.15 2.13
N ASP A 22 7.47 7.35 1.74
CA ASP A 22 6.61 8.37 1.14
C ASP A 22 5.98 7.92 -0.19
N THR A 23 6.65 7.02 -0.92
CA THR A 23 6.08 6.43 -2.15
C THR A 23 5.20 5.23 -1.80
N THR A 24 5.77 4.25 -1.08
CA THR A 24 5.12 2.97 -0.79
C THR A 24 3.82 3.13 -0.01
N LEU A 25 3.77 4.02 0.99
CA LEU A 25 2.59 4.18 1.84
C LEU A 25 1.46 4.98 1.16
N ARG A 26 1.73 5.63 0.02
CA ARG A 26 0.77 6.47 -0.72
C ARG A 26 0.30 5.90 -2.04
N CYS A 27 0.94 4.85 -2.54
CA CYS A 27 0.66 4.29 -3.87
C CYS A 27 -0.58 3.37 -3.91
N GLY A 28 -1.46 3.41 -2.90
CA GLY A 28 -2.73 2.70 -2.90
C GLY A 28 -2.63 1.21 -2.53
N GLN A 29 -1.53 0.81 -1.88
CA GLN A 29 -1.37 -0.54 -1.33
C GLN A 29 -2.07 -0.69 0.03
N SER A 30 -1.76 0.21 0.96
CA SER A 30 -2.43 0.34 2.25
C SER A 30 -3.21 1.66 2.28
N PHE A 31 -4.26 1.70 3.08
CA PHE A 31 -5.15 2.85 3.23
C PHE A 31 -5.21 3.37 4.67
N ARG A 32 -4.29 2.89 5.53
CA ARG A 32 -4.29 3.17 6.98
C ARG A 32 -3.24 4.15 7.44
N TRP A 33 -2.16 4.28 6.68
CA TRP A 33 -1.08 5.21 7.00
C TRP A 33 -1.55 6.64 6.80
N ARG A 34 -1.47 7.44 7.86
CA ARG A 34 -1.75 8.88 7.85
C ARG A 34 -0.45 9.64 8.09
N LYS A 35 -0.31 10.81 7.47
CA LYS A 35 0.77 11.73 7.81
C LYS A 35 0.27 12.72 8.86
N ILE A 36 0.82 12.66 10.08
CA ILE A 36 0.47 13.51 11.23
C ILE A 36 1.77 14.14 11.72
N ASN A 37 1.89 15.46 11.78
CA ASN A 37 3.12 16.16 12.21
C ASN A 37 4.40 15.69 11.50
N ASP A 38 4.32 15.51 10.17
CA ASP A 38 5.39 14.95 9.32
C ASP A 38 5.81 13.51 9.65
N GLU A 39 4.99 12.77 10.38
CA GLU A 39 5.17 11.36 10.72
C GLU A 39 4.14 10.50 10.02
N TRP A 40 4.59 9.37 9.46
CA TRP A 40 3.68 8.34 9.00
C TRP A 40 3.20 7.53 10.21
N THR A 41 1.94 7.69 10.58
CA THR A 41 1.31 7.03 11.73
C THR A 41 0.30 5.98 11.29
N CYS A 42 0.35 4.81 11.93
CA CYS A 42 -0.60 3.72 11.71
C CYS A 42 -0.76 2.88 12.99
N ALA A 43 -1.93 2.29 13.19
CA ALA A 43 -2.10 1.19 14.14
C ALA A 43 -1.87 -0.14 13.44
N LEU A 44 -0.95 -0.95 13.96
CA LEU A 44 -0.55 -2.22 13.35
C LEU A 44 -0.30 -3.25 14.46
N HIS A 45 -0.97 -4.40 14.41
CA HIS A 45 -0.75 -5.50 15.37
C HIS A 45 -0.85 -5.05 16.85
N GLY A 46 -1.89 -4.28 17.18
CA GLY A 46 -2.17 -3.86 18.56
C GLY A 46 -1.26 -2.75 19.12
N ARG A 47 -0.43 -2.11 18.29
CA ARG A 47 0.40 -0.96 18.68
C ARG A 47 0.26 0.20 17.70
N ILE A 48 0.57 1.41 18.18
CA ILE A 48 0.66 2.61 17.33
C ILE A 48 2.12 2.76 16.90
N LEU A 49 2.34 2.89 15.60
CA LEU A 49 3.65 3.11 14.99
C LEU A 49 3.69 4.51 14.38
N SER A 50 4.78 5.24 14.66
CA SER A 50 5.17 6.46 13.95
C SER A 50 6.46 6.19 13.19
N LEU A 51 6.52 6.58 11.91
CA LEU A 51 7.66 6.38 11.03
C LEU A 51 8.14 7.71 10.41
N LYS A 52 9.46 7.86 10.31
CA LYS A 52 10.15 8.84 9.46
C LYS A 52 11.28 8.13 8.73
N GLN A 53 11.78 8.70 7.64
CA GLN A 53 12.87 8.08 6.89
C GLN A 53 13.89 9.13 6.44
N ASP A 54 15.17 8.79 6.58
CA ASP A 54 16.28 9.51 5.96
C ASP A 54 16.88 8.67 4.82
N SER A 55 18.02 9.10 4.25
CA SER A 55 18.62 8.41 3.11
C SER A 55 19.15 7.00 3.40
N GLN A 56 19.40 6.66 4.67
CA GLN A 56 20.06 5.44 5.13
C GLN A 56 19.25 4.61 6.14
N HIS A 57 18.27 5.23 6.82
CA HIS A 57 17.52 4.59 7.89
C HIS A 57 16.01 4.88 7.81
N LEU A 58 15.23 3.85 8.13
CA LEU A 58 13.87 4.01 8.62
C LEU A 58 13.92 4.23 10.13
N HIS A 59 13.37 5.35 10.59
CA HIS A 59 13.17 5.66 11.99
C HIS A 59 11.78 5.22 12.39
N TYR A 60 11.66 4.53 13.51
CA TYR A 60 10.37 4.09 14.04
C TYR A 60 10.25 4.35 15.53
N GLN A 61 9.02 4.65 15.95
CA GLN A 61 8.63 4.79 17.34
C GLN A 61 7.35 3.99 17.57
N THR A 62 7.31 3.27 18.69
CA THR A 62 6.16 2.45 19.09
C THR A 62 5.51 3.02 20.34
N THR A 63 4.17 3.08 20.32
CA THR A 63 3.37 3.32 21.51
C THR A 63 2.38 2.19 21.73
N TRP A 64 2.41 1.62 22.93
CA TRP A 64 1.54 0.53 23.33
C TRP A 64 0.34 1.03 24.14
N PRO A 65 -0.86 0.45 23.98
CA PRO A 65 -2.02 0.79 24.79
C PRO A 65 -1.73 0.55 26.28
N SER A 66 -2.20 1.48 27.13
CA SER A 66 -2.01 1.40 28.59
C SER A 66 -2.73 0.23 29.23
N PHE A 67 -3.88 -0.15 28.66
CA PHE A 67 -4.67 -1.28 29.07
C PHE A 67 -4.63 -2.32 27.96
N ARG A 68 -4.04 -3.48 28.25
CA ARG A 68 -4.09 -4.61 27.33
C ARG A 68 -5.48 -5.21 27.43
N SER A 69 -6.32 -4.95 26.42
CA SER A 69 -7.51 -5.78 26.20
C SER A 69 -7.06 -7.24 26.06
N GLU A 70 -7.84 -8.19 26.56
CA GLU A 70 -7.60 -9.64 26.36
C GLU A 70 -7.47 -10.01 24.88
N LEU A 71 -8.04 -9.21 23.97
CA LEU A 71 -7.83 -9.34 22.52
C LEU A 71 -6.39 -9.00 22.08
N ALA A 72 -5.77 -8.00 22.69
CA ALA A 72 -4.38 -7.58 22.42
C ALA A 72 -3.35 -8.51 23.11
N ALA A 73 -3.77 -9.29 24.11
CA ALA A 73 -2.92 -10.24 24.82
C ALA A 73 -2.68 -11.54 24.02
N ARG A 74 -3.53 -11.85 23.02
CA ARG A 74 -3.44 -13.09 22.23
C ARG A 74 -2.37 -13.07 21.12
N SER A 75 -1.76 -11.92 20.82
CA SER A 75 -0.86 -11.78 19.67
C SER A 75 0.63 -11.67 19.99
N VAL A 76 1.07 -11.29 21.21
CA VAL A 76 2.50 -11.10 21.49
C VAL A 76 2.85 -11.39 22.97
N SER A 77 3.77 -12.35 23.18
CA SER A 77 4.47 -12.55 24.46
C SER A 77 5.35 -11.34 24.76
N ILE A 78 5.13 -10.68 25.89
CA ILE A 78 5.70 -9.38 26.29
C ILE A 78 7.18 -9.46 26.72
N ALA A 79 7.85 -10.58 26.49
CA ALA A 79 9.25 -10.69 26.92
C ALA A 79 10.19 -9.81 26.08
N GLU A 80 9.88 -9.56 24.80
CA GLU A 80 10.73 -8.83 23.86
C GLU A 80 9.87 -7.97 22.90
N ASP A 81 10.30 -6.74 22.61
CA ASP A 81 9.64 -5.87 21.62
C ASP A 81 9.96 -6.37 20.20
N ASP A 82 8.97 -6.97 19.55
CA ASP A 82 9.07 -7.53 18.19
C ASP A 82 8.85 -6.50 17.07
N THR A 83 8.84 -5.20 17.38
CA THR A 83 8.52 -4.15 16.38
C THR A 83 9.48 -4.16 15.19
N GLU A 84 10.79 -4.33 15.40
CA GLU A 84 11.73 -4.37 14.27
C GLU A 84 11.40 -5.52 13.31
N ASP A 85 11.15 -6.72 13.85
CA ASP A 85 10.77 -7.89 13.07
C ASP A 85 9.44 -7.67 12.35
N LEU A 86 8.46 -7.06 13.01
CA LEU A 86 7.19 -6.67 12.41
C LEU A 86 7.42 -5.71 11.22
N LEU A 87 8.25 -4.68 11.37
CA LEU A 87 8.53 -3.71 10.29
C LEU A 87 9.29 -4.36 9.13
N ARG A 88 10.32 -5.17 9.43
CA ARG A 88 11.05 -5.94 8.43
C ARG A 88 10.11 -6.85 7.65
N HIS A 89 9.13 -7.43 8.31
CA HIS A 89 8.12 -8.26 7.69
C HIS A 89 7.11 -7.46 6.86
N TYR A 90 6.50 -6.43 7.44
CA TYR A 90 5.46 -5.60 6.82
C TYR A 90 5.97 -4.90 5.55
N PHE A 91 7.21 -4.42 5.55
CA PHE A 91 7.87 -3.84 4.37
C PHE A 91 8.58 -4.90 3.51
N SER A 92 8.50 -6.19 3.83
CA SER A 92 9.10 -7.29 3.08
C SER A 92 10.63 -7.18 2.91
N LEU A 93 11.33 -6.58 3.87
CA LEU A 93 12.76 -6.17 3.80
C LEU A 93 13.77 -7.33 3.72
N ARG A 94 13.30 -8.58 3.72
CA ARG A 94 14.15 -9.77 3.52
C ARG A 94 14.53 -9.99 2.05
N LEU A 95 13.73 -9.47 1.13
CA LEU A 95 14.03 -9.52 -0.30
C LEU A 95 15.02 -8.41 -0.66
N ASN A 96 15.94 -8.66 -1.60
CA ASN A 96 16.81 -7.62 -2.15
C ASN A 96 16.07 -6.90 -3.29
N LEU A 97 15.58 -5.68 -3.05
CA LEU A 97 14.78 -4.96 -4.04
C LEU A 97 15.65 -4.53 -5.23
N ALA A 98 16.91 -4.13 -4.98
CA ALA A 98 17.84 -3.73 -6.03
C ALA A 98 18.09 -4.87 -7.03
N GLU A 99 18.26 -6.11 -6.56
CA GLU A 99 18.40 -7.29 -7.43
C GLU A 99 17.14 -7.52 -8.29
N LEU A 100 15.96 -7.40 -7.68
CA LEU A 100 14.69 -7.51 -8.41
C LEU A 100 14.55 -6.41 -9.48
N TYR A 101 14.89 -5.16 -9.15
CA TYR A 101 14.88 -4.06 -10.12
C TYR A 101 15.85 -4.29 -11.27
N GLN A 102 17.04 -4.83 -11.01
CA GLN A 102 17.99 -5.20 -12.06
C GLN A 102 17.44 -6.31 -12.95
N GLN A 103 16.84 -7.35 -12.36
CA GLN A 103 16.22 -8.45 -13.10
C GLN A 103 15.11 -7.93 -14.02
N TRP A 104 14.17 -7.14 -13.49
CA TRP A 104 13.05 -6.62 -14.28
C TRP A 104 13.49 -5.61 -15.34
N SER A 105 14.52 -4.79 -15.05
CA SER A 105 15.08 -3.86 -16.04
C SER A 105 15.77 -4.59 -17.19
N ARG A 106 16.42 -5.74 -16.93
CA ARG A 106 16.98 -6.59 -18.00
C ARG A 106 15.90 -7.24 -18.84
N ALA A 107 14.79 -7.64 -18.23
CA ALA A 107 13.68 -8.32 -18.89
C ALA A 107 12.75 -7.36 -19.67
N ASP A 108 12.66 -6.09 -19.25
CA ASP A 108 11.71 -5.14 -19.82
C ASP A 108 12.29 -3.72 -19.97
N PRO A 109 12.52 -3.26 -21.22
CA PRO A 109 12.96 -1.89 -21.50
C PRO A 109 12.00 -0.80 -21.00
N ASN A 110 10.69 -1.05 -20.96
CA ASN A 110 9.72 -0.08 -20.44
C ASN A 110 9.90 0.11 -18.94
N PHE A 111 10.08 -1.00 -18.21
CA PHE A 111 10.42 -0.96 -16.79
C PHE A 111 11.76 -0.26 -16.55
N ALA A 112 12.81 -0.64 -17.29
CA ALA A 112 14.15 -0.06 -17.15
C ALA A 112 14.17 1.46 -17.27
N LYS A 113 13.31 2.02 -18.13
CA LYS A 113 13.19 3.46 -18.33
C LYS A 113 12.59 4.19 -17.12
N LYS A 114 11.60 3.57 -16.43
CA LYS A 114 10.83 4.22 -15.36
C LYS A 114 11.36 3.92 -13.96
N ALA A 115 11.97 2.76 -13.77
CA ALA A 115 12.44 2.27 -12.48
C ALA A 115 13.35 3.26 -11.70
N PRO A 116 14.28 4.01 -12.32
CA PRO A 116 15.17 4.90 -11.59
C PRO A 116 14.45 6.03 -10.82
N GLU A 117 13.32 6.52 -11.34
CA GLU A 117 12.52 7.60 -10.70
C GLU A 117 11.62 7.08 -9.57
N PHE A 118 11.43 5.75 -9.49
CA PHE A 118 10.51 5.08 -8.58
C PHE A 118 11.21 3.98 -7.76
N ALA A 119 12.48 4.19 -7.42
CA ALA A 119 13.22 3.31 -6.53
C ALA A 119 12.56 3.21 -5.14
N GLY A 120 12.81 2.09 -4.44
CA GLY A 120 12.29 1.85 -3.09
C GLY A 120 10.79 1.53 -3.01
N VAL A 121 10.09 1.35 -4.14
CA VAL A 121 8.68 0.89 -4.13
C VAL A 121 8.62 -0.61 -3.88
N ARG A 122 8.20 -0.98 -2.67
CA ARG A 122 7.99 -2.36 -2.21
C ARG A 122 6.52 -2.74 -2.13
N ILE A 123 6.24 -4.04 -2.15
CA ILE A 123 4.92 -4.57 -1.78
C ILE A 123 4.85 -4.80 -0.28
N LEU A 124 3.83 -4.20 0.35
CA LEU A 124 3.53 -4.39 1.76
C LEU A 124 2.97 -5.80 2.01
N SER A 125 3.43 -6.45 3.09
CA SER A 125 2.89 -7.71 3.61
C SER A 125 1.80 -7.38 4.65
N GLN A 126 0.59 -7.15 4.16
CA GLN A 126 -0.55 -6.74 4.99
C GLN A 126 -1.28 -7.96 5.59
N ASP A 127 -2.04 -7.71 6.64
CA ASP A 127 -3.05 -8.65 7.10
C ASP A 127 -4.07 -8.93 5.98
N ALA A 128 -4.41 -10.20 5.78
CA ALA A 128 -5.25 -10.61 4.65
C ALA A 128 -6.68 -10.09 4.77
N TRP A 129 -7.19 -9.97 6.00
CA TRP A 129 -8.52 -9.43 6.26
C TRP A 129 -8.56 -7.91 6.05
N GLU A 130 -7.57 -7.17 6.55
CA GLU A 130 -7.40 -5.74 6.31
C GLU A 130 -7.31 -5.44 4.80
N ALA A 131 -6.45 -6.18 4.08
CA ALA A 131 -6.32 -6.05 2.64
C ALA A 131 -7.65 -6.32 1.92
N LEU A 132 -8.35 -7.40 2.27
CA LEU A 132 -9.64 -7.77 1.68
C LEU A 132 -10.69 -6.66 1.81
N VAL A 133 -10.90 -6.16 3.02
CA VAL A 133 -11.89 -5.09 3.26
C VAL A 133 -11.45 -3.77 2.61
N GLY A 134 -10.16 -3.43 2.67
CA GLY A 134 -9.60 -2.26 2.01
C GLY A 134 -9.82 -2.29 0.48
N PHE A 135 -9.57 -3.43 -0.17
CA PHE A 135 -9.77 -3.56 -1.61
C PHE A 135 -11.24 -3.70 -2.02
N ILE A 136 -12.13 -4.23 -1.18
CA ILE A 136 -13.58 -4.10 -1.38
C ILE A 136 -13.96 -2.61 -1.46
N CYS A 137 -13.44 -1.78 -0.54
CA CYS A 137 -13.64 -0.32 -0.54
C CYS A 137 -13.09 0.36 -1.82
N SER A 138 -12.07 -0.23 -2.46
CA SER A 138 -11.39 0.32 -3.63
C SER A 138 -12.15 0.22 -4.94
N SER A 139 -13.07 -0.75 -5.07
CA SER A 139 -13.82 -1.00 -6.30
C SER A 139 -14.51 0.28 -6.81
N ASN A 140 -14.20 0.75 -8.03
CA ASN A 140 -14.74 2.00 -8.60
C ASN A 140 -14.64 3.22 -7.64
N ASN A 141 -13.43 3.51 -7.17
CA ASN A 141 -13.16 4.53 -6.17
C ASN A 141 -11.77 5.18 -6.39
N ASN A 142 -11.39 6.15 -5.56
CA ASN A 142 -10.06 6.76 -5.58
C ASN A 142 -9.36 6.65 -4.22
N ILE A 143 -8.02 6.68 -4.21
CA ILE A 143 -7.18 6.43 -3.01
C ILE A 143 -7.58 7.31 -1.82
N ALA A 144 -7.83 8.61 -2.05
CA ALA A 144 -8.21 9.53 -0.98
C ALA A 144 -9.53 9.12 -0.31
N ARG A 145 -10.57 8.84 -1.09
CA ARG A 145 -11.87 8.40 -0.56
C ARG A 145 -11.79 7.01 0.08
N ILE A 146 -10.98 6.10 -0.46
CA ILE A 146 -10.78 4.77 0.14
C ILE A 146 -10.16 4.91 1.53
N SER A 147 -9.12 5.74 1.66
CA SER A 147 -8.45 6.00 2.94
C SER A 147 -9.40 6.58 3.98
N GLN A 148 -10.27 7.52 3.56
CA GLN A 148 -11.33 8.05 4.44
C GLN A 148 -12.33 6.96 4.88
N MET A 149 -12.75 6.09 3.96
CA MET A 149 -13.66 4.99 4.28
C MET A 149 -13.02 4.02 5.28
N VAL A 150 -11.79 3.58 5.03
CA VAL A 150 -11.04 2.68 5.92
C VAL A 150 -10.80 3.32 7.29
N HIS A 151 -10.47 4.62 7.32
CA HIS A 151 -10.33 5.34 8.58
C HIS A 151 -11.63 5.35 9.39
N LYS A 152 -12.78 5.72 8.78
CA LYS A 152 -14.09 5.65 9.43
C LYS A 152 -14.41 4.24 9.92
N LEU A 153 -14.08 3.22 9.14
CA LEU A 153 -14.28 1.84 9.53
C LEU A 153 -13.55 1.52 10.85
N CYS A 154 -12.29 1.93 10.96
CA CYS A 154 -11.48 1.72 12.17
C CYS A 154 -12.05 2.50 13.37
N ILE A 155 -12.43 3.77 13.19
CA ILE A 155 -13.01 4.58 14.28
C ILE A 155 -14.29 3.94 14.84
N HIS A 156 -15.18 3.44 13.97
CA HIS A 156 -16.49 2.94 14.40
C HIS A 156 -16.51 1.48 14.84
N TYR A 157 -15.59 0.64 14.36
CA TYR A 157 -15.61 -0.81 14.60
C TYR A 157 -14.28 -1.38 15.10
N GLY A 158 -13.19 -0.62 15.00
CA GLY A 158 -11.87 -1.02 15.45
C GLY A 158 -11.64 -0.71 16.93
N PRO A 159 -10.79 -1.48 17.63
CA PRO A 159 -10.45 -1.20 19.02
C PRO A 159 -9.58 0.07 19.12
N LEU A 160 -9.91 0.97 20.04
CA LEU A 160 -9.08 2.13 20.35
C LEU A 160 -7.76 1.69 21.01
N LEU A 161 -6.63 2.06 20.43
CA LEU A 161 -5.30 1.78 20.99
C LEU A 161 -4.75 2.96 21.80
N GLY A 162 -5.09 4.19 21.43
CA GLY A 162 -4.58 5.40 22.06
C GLY A 162 -4.84 6.64 21.21
N HIS A 163 -4.11 7.72 21.52
CA HIS A 163 -4.19 8.97 20.78
C HIS A 163 -2.79 9.45 20.37
N VAL A 164 -2.69 10.13 19.24
CA VAL A 164 -1.49 10.90 18.86
C VAL A 164 -1.90 12.36 18.78
N GLY A 165 -1.50 13.16 19.77
CA GLY A 165 -2.17 14.44 20.02
C GLY A 165 -3.64 14.20 20.38
N ASP A 166 -4.54 14.87 19.66
CA ASP A 166 -6.00 14.73 19.83
C ASP A 166 -6.61 13.66 18.90
N ASP A 167 -5.84 13.09 17.97
CA ASP A 167 -6.32 12.10 17.01
C ASP A 167 -6.47 10.72 17.68
N PRO A 168 -7.68 10.10 17.73
CA PRO A 168 -7.85 8.74 18.19
C PRO A 168 -7.32 7.73 17.17
N ILE A 169 -6.46 6.82 17.63
CA ILE A 169 -5.87 5.79 16.80
C ILE A 169 -6.49 4.43 17.17
N HIS A 170 -7.27 3.88 16.23
CA HIS A 170 -7.92 2.59 16.35
C HIS A 170 -7.21 1.55 15.48
N ASP A 171 -7.21 0.29 15.92
CA ASP A 171 -6.78 -0.83 15.07
C ASP A 171 -7.86 -1.24 14.05
N PHE A 172 -7.55 -2.20 13.19
CA PHE A 172 -8.51 -2.72 12.21
C PHE A 172 -9.60 -3.55 12.91
N PRO A 173 -10.88 -3.42 12.50
CA PRO A 173 -11.95 -4.25 13.02
C PRO A 173 -11.77 -5.73 12.67
N THR A 174 -12.14 -6.63 13.58
CA THR A 174 -12.17 -8.08 13.30
C THR A 174 -13.39 -8.45 12.43
N PRO A 175 -13.39 -9.61 11.75
CA PRO A 175 -14.57 -10.10 11.03
C PRO A 175 -15.83 -10.13 11.90
N GLU A 176 -15.70 -10.53 13.16
CA GLU A 176 -16.81 -10.64 14.11
C GLU A 176 -17.46 -9.27 14.36
N SER A 177 -16.65 -8.23 14.55
CA SER A 177 -17.12 -6.86 14.79
C SER A 177 -17.93 -6.28 13.61
N LEU A 178 -17.70 -6.80 12.41
CA LEU A 178 -18.39 -6.39 11.18
C LEU A 178 -19.52 -7.35 10.75
N SER A 179 -19.81 -8.40 11.54
CA SER A 179 -20.79 -9.44 11.20
C SER A 179 -22.21 -9.20 11.78
N GLY A 180 -22.40 -8.10 12.50
CA GLY A 180 -23.65 -7.75 13.18
C GLY A 180 -24.79 -7.34 12.23
N PRO A 181 -26.07 -7.47 12.65
CA PRO A 181 -27.23 -7.23 11.78
C PRO A 181 -27.34 -5.78 11.27
N ASN A 182 -26.88 -4.80 12.06
CA ASN A 182 -26.98 -3.37 11.74
C ASN A 182 -25.72 -2.81 11.06
N VAL A 183 -24.70 -3.64 10.80
CA VAL A 183 -23.43 -3.16 10.23
C VAL A 183 -23.63 -2.59 8.82
N GLU A 184 -24.41 -3.27 7.98
CA GLU A 184 -24.66 -2.78 6.62
C GLU A 184 -25.33 -1.40 6.62
N SER A 185 -26.39 -1.20 7.41
CA SER A 185 -27.12 0.06 7.46
C SER A 185 -26.24 1.20 7.96
N HIS A 186 -25.48 0.96 9.03
CA HIS A 186 -24.57 1.97 9.57
C HIS A 186 -23.44 2.32 8.59
N LEU A 187 -22.85 1.33 7.90
CA LEU A 187 -21.85 1.62 6.85
C LEU A 187 -22.44 2.44 5.68
N ARG A 188 -23.73 2.25 5.35
CA ARG A 188 -24.40 3.10 4.35
C ARG A 188 -24.51 4.54 4.83
N GLU A 189 -24.85 4.76 6.10
CA GLU A 189 -24.90 6.09 6.73
C GLU A 189 -23.51 6.76 6.73
N LEU A 190 -22.45 5.98 6.94
CA LEU A 190 -21.05 6.45 6.88
C LEU A 190 -20.53 6.72 5.46
N GLY A 191 -21.32 6.43 4.42
CA GLY A 191 -21.02 6.78 3.02
C GLY A 191 -20.31 5.68 2.21
N PHE A 192 -20.37 4.41 2.66
CA PHE A 192 -19.78 3.28 1.92
C PHE A 192 -20.58 2.90 0.66
N GLY A 193 -21.84 3.34 0.57
CA GLY A 193 -22.71 3.07 -0.58
C GLY A 193 -23.00 1.58 -0.72
N TYR A 194 -22.97 1.05 -1.95
CA TYR A 194 -23.24 -0.36 -2.21
C TYR A 194 -22.22 -1.32 -1.57
N ARG A 195 -20.99 -0.84 -1.29
CA ARG A 195 -19.92 -1.64 -0.69
C ARG A 195 -20.21 -2.02 0.76
N ALA A 196 -21.10 -1.29 1.44
CA ALA A 196 -21.57 -1.64 2.78
C ALA A 196 -22.12 -3.08 2.84
N LYS A 197 -22.92 -3.47 1.84
CA LYS A 197 -23.45 -4.84 1.71
C LYS A 197 -22.32 -5.86 1.58
N TYR A 198 -21.33 -5.56 0.74
CA TYR A 198 -20.21 -6.46 0.47
C TYR A 198 -19.38 -6.71 1.71
N ILE A 199 -19.03 -5.65 2.45
CA ILE A 199 -18.27 -5.75 3.70
C ILE A 199 -19.06 -6.56 4.74
N ALA A 200 -20.33 -6.22 4.99
CA ALA A 200 -21.13 -6.91 5.99
C ALA A 200 -21.39 -8.39 5.65
N GLN A 201 -21.61 -8.73 4.37
CA GLN A 201 -21.77 -10.12 3.93
C GLN A 201 -20.46 -10.90 4.02
N THR A 202 -19.36 -10.35 3.51
CA THR A 202 -18.04 -10.99 3.59
C THR A 202 -17.59 -11.20 5.03
N ALA A 203 -17.81 -10.22 5.91
CA ALA A 203 -17.56 -10.36 7.35
C ALA A 203 -18.36 -11.51 7.98
N ARG A 204 -19.66 -11.64 7.63
CA ARG A 204 -20.49 -12.76 8.11
C ARG A 204 -19.98 -14.12 7.62
N VAL A 205 -19.66 -14.24 6.33
CA VAL A 205 -19.13 -15.50 5.76
C VAL A 205 -17.83 -15.90 6.47
N ILE A 206 -16.90 -14.97 6.64
CA ILE A 206 -15.60 -15.25 7.27
C ILE A 206 -15.76 -15.57 8.76
N ALA A 207 -16.62 -14.83 9.49
CA ALA A 207 -16.78 -14.99 10.93
C ALA A 207 -17.63 -16.21 11.34
N LYS A 208 -18.56 -16.66 10.48
CA LYS A 208 -19.60 -17.62 10.87
C LYS A 208 -19.67 -18.89 10.02
N GLU A 209 -19.20 -18.85 8.77
CA GLU A 209 -19.37 -19.96 7.83
C GLU A 209 -18.03 -20.64 7.48
N LYS A 210 -16.96 -19.86 7.32
CA LYS A 210 -15.62 -20.38 7.06
C LYS A 210 -14.94 -20.83 8.37
N PRO A 211 -14.03 -21.82 8.33
CA PRO A 211 -13.29 -22.24 9.51
C PRO A 211 -12.37 -21.11 10.01
N ALA A 212 -12.08 -21.12 11.32
CA ALA A 212 -11.16 -20.17 11.92
C ALA A 212 -9.79 -20.19 11.21
N GLY A 213 -9.27 -19.01 10.86
CA GLY A 213 -8.01 -18.90 10.12
C GLY A 213 -8.09 -19.25 8.63
N TRP A 214 -9.28 -19.38 8.03
CA TRP A 214 -9.44 -19.73 6.61
C TRP A 214 -8.61 -18.84 5.67
N LEU A 215 -8.58 -17.52 5.86
CA LEU A 215 -7.75 -16.63 5.03
C LEU A 215 -6.26 -16.99 5.10
N GLU A 216 -5.77 -17.39 6.28
CA GLU A 216 -4.37 -17.80 6.46
C GLU A 216 -4.05 -19.10 5.72
N THR A 217 -5.04 -19.97 5.50
CA THR A 217 -4.87 -21.18 4.68
C THR A 217 -4.68 -20.90 3.19
N LEU A 218 -5.03 -19.70 2.73
CA LEU A 218 -4.86 -19.25 1.33
C LEU A 218 -3.50 -18.58 1.09
N ARG A 219 -2.71 -18.35 2.15
CA ARG A 219 -1.44 -17.63 2.09
C ARG A 219 -0.40 -18.42 1.32
N ASN A 220 0.47 -17.72 0.59
CA ASN A 220 1.63 -18.33 -0.04
C ASN A 220 2.53 -18.96 1.04
N PRO A 221 2.79 -20.28 1.00
CA PRO A 221 3.62 -20.95 2.00
C PRO A 221 5.10 -20.51 1.94
N GLU A 222 5.55 -19.98 0.82
CA GLU A 222 6.89 -19.40 0.67
C GLU A 222 6.96 -17.96 1.17
N SER A 223 5.81 -17.36 1.51
CA SER A 223 5.79 -16.06 2.16
C SER A 223 6.52 -16.15 3.50
N VAL A 224 7.45 -15.24 3.73
CA VAL A 224 8.23 -15.13 4.97
C VAL A 224 7.40 -14.79 6.23
N MET A 225 6.06 -14.77 6.13
CA MET A 225 5.14 -14.55 7.24
C MET A 225 5.03 -15.78 8.13
N LYS A 226 5.34 -15.64 9.41
CA LYS A 226 5.04 -16.68 10.42
C LYS A 226 3.52 -16.70 10.63
N THR A 227 2.82 -17.72 10.14
CA THR A 227 1.42 -17.97 10.50
C THR A 227 1.36 -18.74 11.81
N SER A 228 0.45 -18.34 12.70
CA SER A 228 0.13 -19.10 13.92
C SER A 228 -0.72 -20.35 13.61
N VAL A 229 -1.30 -20.42 12.41
CA VAL A 229 -2.05 -21.57 11.91
C VAL A 229 -1.08 -22.49 11.17
N LYS A 230 -0.89 -23.71 11.68
CA LYS A 230 -0.18 -24.78 10.95
C LYS A 230 -0.97 -25.08 9.68
N ALA A 231 -0.31 -25.05 8.53
CA ALA A 231 -0.89 -25.52 7.28
C ALA A 231 -1.49 -26.92 7.51
N ALA A 232 -2.77 -27.08 7.18
CA ALA A 232 -3.42 -28.38 7.28
C ALA A 232 -2.64 -29.39 6.42
N ALA A 233 -2.56 -30.65 6.88
CA ALA A 233 -1.97 -31.72 6.08
C ALA A 233 -2.78 -31.89 4.78
N GLY A 234 -2.28 -31.31 3.69
CA GLY A 234 -3.00 -31.18 2.43
C GLY A 234 -2.12 -30.58 1.33
N LYS A 235 -2.73 -30.36 0.16
CA LYS A 235 -2.06 -29.75 -0.99
C LYS A 235 -1.70 -28.29 -0.66
N SER A 236 -0.44 -27.91 -0.84
CA SER A 236 -0.01 -26.51 -0.72
C SER A 236 -0.90 -25.61 -1.59
N PRO A 237 -1.39 -24.48 -1.06
CA PRO A 237 -2.21 -23.57 -1.84
C PRO A 237 -1.40 -23.05 -3.04
N THR A 238 -2.11 -22.63 -4.08
CA THR A 238 -1.52 -21.94 -5.23
C THR A 238 -2.17 -20.57 -5.35
N TYR A 239 -1.50 -19.61 -6.00
CA TYR A 239 -2.08 -18.31 -6.32
C TYR A 239 -3.46 -18.45 -6.98
N LYS A 240 -3.62 -19.34 -7.97
CA LYS A 240 -4.90 -19.54 -8.66
C LYS A 240 -5.99 -20.08 -7.73
N ALA A 241 -5.68 -21.05 -6.87
CA ALA A 241 -6.65 -21.58 -5.92
C ALA A 241 -7.06 -20.53 -4.87
N ALA A 242 -6.11 -19.74 -4.35
CA ALA A 242 -6.40 -18.65 -3.44
C ALA A 242 -7.27 -17.57 -4.10
N HIS A 243 -7.00 -17.23 -5.36
CA HIS A 243 -7.79 -16.28 -6.14
C HIS A 243 -9.22 -16.77 -6.35
N GLU A 244 -9.41 -18.03 -6.73
CA GLU A 244 -10.74 -18.64 -6.92
C GLU A 244 -11.56 -18.67 -5.63
N GLU A 245 -10.95 -19.02 -4.49
CA GLU A 245 -11.60 -18.98 -3.18
C GLU A 245 -12.05 -17.56 -2.79
N LEU A 246 -11.25 -16.53 -3.11
CA LEU A 246 -11.60 -15.13 -2.84
C LEU A 246 -12.75 -14.65 -3.72
N LEU A 247 -12.83 -15.09 -4.99
CA LEU A 247 -13.91 -14.73 -5.92
C LEU A 247 -15.29 -15.20 -5.47
N ALA A 248 -15.38 -16.20 -4.58
CA ALA A 248 -16.63 -16.64 -4.00
C ALA A 248 -17.25 -15.62 -3.01
N LEU A 249 -16.46 -14.66 -2.54
CA LEU A 249 -16.90 -13.65 -1.58
C LEU A 249 -17.67 -12.51 -2.27
N THR A 250 -18.70 -12.00 -1.60
CA THR A 250 -19.53 -10.94 -2.20
C THR A 250 -18.74 -9.64 -2.35
N GLY A 251 -18.75 -9.08 -3.56
CA GLY A 251 -18.06 -7.83 -3.87
C GLY A 251 -16.57 -7.99 -4.19
N VAL A 252 -16.08 -9.23 -4.26
CA VAL A 252 -14.72 -9.56 -4.68
C VAL A 252 -14.74 -9.99 -6.14
N GLY A 253 -14.30 -9.09 -7.03
CA GLY A 253 -14.02 -9.41 -8.43
C GLY A 253 -12.54 -9.75 -8.66
N PRO A 254 -12.14 -10.12 -9.90
CA PRO A 254 -10.77 -10.55 -10.21
C PRO A 254 -9.69 -9.58 -9.71
N LYS A 255 -9.87 -8.28 -9.94
CA LYS A 255 -8.92 -7.24 -9.47
C LYS A 255 -8.80 -7.21 -7.94
N VAL A 256 -9.92 -7.30 -7.22
CA VAL A 256 -9.91 -7.29 -5.75
C VAL A 256 -9.21 -8.53 -5.23
N ALA A 257 -9.54 -9.71 -5.78
CA ALA A 257 -8.90 -10.97 -5.42
C ALA A 257 -7.37 -10.91 -5.67
N ASP A 258 -6.93 -10.38 -6.81
CA ASP A 258 -5.50 -10.21 -7.09
C ASP A 258 -4.81 -9.23 -6.14
N CYS A 259 -5.45 -8.11 -5.79
CA CYS A 259 -4.88 -7.20 -4.79
C CYS A 259 -4.68 -7.90 -3.43
N VAL A 260 -5.63 -8.74 -3.01
CA VAL A 260 -5.52 -9.52 -1.77
C VAL A 260 -4.47 -10.61 -1.89
N CYS A 261 -4.40 -11.32 -3.03
CA CYS A 261 -3.35 -12.30 -3.30
C CYS A 261 -1.95 -11.68 -3.19
N LEU A 262 -1.73 -10.54 -3.83
CA LEU A 262 -0.44 -9.85 -3.86
C LEU A 262 -0.04 -9.28 -2.50
N MET A 263 -0.92 -8.46 -1.90
CA MET A 263 -0.58 -7.64 -0.72
C MET A 263 -1.02 -8.25 0.61
N GLY A 264 -2.02 -9.13 0.62
CA GLY A 264 -2.54 -9.77 1.83
C GLY A 264 -2.05 -11.21 2.03
N LEU A 265 -1.84 -11.95 0.94
CA LEU A 265 -1.50 -13.39 0.97
C LEU A 265 -0.08 -13.72 0.49
N GLY A 266 0.67 -12.74 -0.03
CA GLY A 266 2.08 -12.92 -0.40
C GLY A 266 2.32 -13.65 -1.73
N TRP A 267 1.33 -13.70 -2.62
CA TRP A 267 1.49 -14.23 -3.98
C TRP A 267 2.12 -13.18 -4.90
N GLY A 268 3.46 -13.11 -4.93
CA GLY A 268 4.23 -12.11 -5.67
C GLY A 268 3.95 -12.07 -7.19
N GLU A 269 3.46 -13.16 -7.75
CA GLU A 269 3.12 -13.32 -9.17
C GLU A 269 1.72 -12.79 -9.53
N SER A 270 0.90 -12.43 -8.54
CA SER A 270 -0.44 -11.89 -8.76
C SER A 270 -0.37 -10.48 -9.33
N VAL A 271 -1.05 -10.24 -10.45
CA VAL A 271 -1.06 -8.95 -11.16
C VAL A 271 -2.48 -8.41 -11.18
N PRO A 272 -2.84 -7.47 -10.30
CA PRO A 272 -4.18 -6.88 -10.29
C PRO A 272 -4.36 -5.94 -11.49
N VAL A 273 -5.26 -6.28 -12.42
CA VAL A 273 -5.46 -5.47 -13.64
C VAL A 273 -6.68 -4.56 -13.48
N ASP A 274 -6.45 -3.26 -13.27
CA ASP A 274 -7.50 -2.24 -13.31
C ASP A 274 -7.42 -1.40 -14.60
N THR A 275 -8.15 -0.27 -14.62
CA THR A 275 -8.16 0.65 -15.76
C THR A 275 -6.80 1.30 -16.01
N HIS A 276 -6.02 1.60 -14.98
CA HIS A 276 -4.66 2.17 -15.13
C HIS A 276 -3.72 1.11 -15.71
N VAL A 277 -3.75 -0.09 -15.15
CA VAL A 277 -2.93 -1.21 -15.65
C VAL A 277 -3.27 -1.54 -17.10
N TRP A 278 -4.56 -1.50 -17.43
CA TRP A 278 -5.00 -1.68 -18.81
C TRP A 278 -4.52 -0.56 -19.75
N GLN A 279 -4.47 0.68 -19.28
CA GLN A 279 -3.90 1.80 -20.04
C GLN A 279 -2.40 1.63 -20.25
N ILE A 280 -1.66 1.20 -19.22
CA ILE A 280 -0.23 0.88 -19.32
C ILE A 280 -0.01 -0.25 -20.33
N ALA A 281 -0.76 -1.35 -20.24
CA ALA A 281 -0.66 -2.49 -21.16
C ALA A 281 -0.89 -2.08 -22.63
N GLN A 282 -1.87 -1.20 -22.89
CA GLN A 282 -2.12 -0.70 -24.25
C GLN A 282 -1.05 0.28 -24.72
N ARG A 283 -0.70 1.27 -23.89
CA ARG A 283 0.22 2.37 -24.23
C ARG A 283 1.64 1.86 -24.43
N ASP A 284 2.12 1.07 -23.47
CA ASP A 284 3.53 0.73 -23.33
C ASP A 284 3.85 -0.65 -23.92
N TYR A 285 2.91 -1.60 -23.86
CA TYR A 285 3.09 -2.99 -24.34
C TYR A 285 2.26 -3.33 -25.58
N LYS A 286 1.51 -2.36 -26.12
CA LYS A 286 0.72 -2.48 -27.35
C LYS A 286 -0.33 -3.60 -27.31
N MET A 287 -0.77 -4.00 -26.11
CA MET A 287 -1.85 -4.96 -25.93
C MET A 287 -3.20 -4.34 -26.34
N GLY A 288 -4.19 -5.16 -26.70
CA GLY A 288 -5.57 -4.68 -26.86
C GLY A 288 -5.91 -3.92 -28.14
N LYS A 289 -5.11 -4.02 -29.21
CA LYS A 289 -5.44 -3.45 -30.54
C LYS A 289 -6.65 -4.10 -31.24
N THR A 290 -7.42 -4.95 -30.55
CA THR A 290 -8.60 -5.64 -31.07
C THR A 290 -9.85 -4.75 -31.03
N LYS A 291 -10.75 -4.92 -32.00
CA LYS A 291 -11.98 -4.09 -32.18
C LYS A 291 -13.01 -4.18 -31.04
N THR A 292 -12.75 -5.01 -30.02
CA THR A 292 -13.66 -5.23 -28.87
C THR A 292 -13.52 -4.10 -27.85
N LYS A 293 -14.58 -3.30 -27.70
CA LYS A 293 -14.61 -2.15 -26.78
C LYS A 293 -14.72 -2.52 -25.29
N THR A 294 -15.01 -3.78 -24.97
CA THR A 294 -15.33 -4.21 -23.60
C THR A 294 -14.19 -5.05 -23.01
N PHE A 295 -13.63 -4.57 -21.90
CA PHE A 295 -12.65 -5.30 -21.11
C PHE A 295 -13.30 -6.52 -20.47
N ASN A 296 -12.92 -7.72 -20.91
CA ASN A 296 -13.51 -8.99 -20.48
C ASN A 296 -12.48 -9.88 -19.75
N LYS A 297 -12.94 -11.02 -19.22
CA LYS A 297 -12.08 -11.94 -18.46
C LYS A 297 -10.85 -12.42 -19.25
N ALA A 298 -11.01 -12.77 -20.53
CA ALA A 298 -9.89 -13.22 -21.36
C ALA A 298 -8.82 -12.14 -21.53
N MET A 299 -9.23 -10.87 -21.67
CA MET A 299 -8.30 -9.74 -21.72
C MET A 299 -7.61 -9.49 -20.38
N TYR A 300 -8.35 -9.60 -19.28
CA TYR A 300 -7.79 -9.53 -17.92
C TYR A 300 -6.69 -10.58 -17.72
N ASP A 301 -7.00 -11.84 -18.03
CA ASP A 301 -6.09 -12.98 -17.87
C ASP A 301 -4.85 -12.80 -18.77
N ALA A 302 -5.05 -12.39 -20.03
CA ALA A 302 -3.95 -12.18 -20.98
C ALA A 302 -2.98 -11.08 -20.53
N VAL A 303 -3.47 -9.99 -19.93
CA VAL A 303 -2.59 -8.93 -19.39
C VAL A 303 -1.77 -9.45 -18.21
N GLY A 304 -2.42 -10.16 -17.28
CA GLY A 304 -1.73 -10.78 -16.14
C GLY A 304 -0.67 -11.79 -16.59
N ASP A 305 -1.02 -12.67 -17.54
CA ASP A 305 -0.10 -13.70 -18.07
C ASP A 305 1.06 -13.07 -18.83
N HIS A 306 0.83 -12.00 -19.58
CA HIS A 306 1.89 -11.25 -20.26
C HIS A 306 2.91 -10.71 -19.26
N PHE A 307 2.46 -10.02 -18.21
CA PHE A 307 3.37 -9.47 -17.20
C PHE A 307 4.07 -10.55 -16.36
N ARG A 308 3.38 -11.66 -16.04
CA ARG A 308 4.02 -12.84 -15.43
C ARG A 308 5.10 -13.45 -16.32
N GLY A 309 4.87 -13.51 -17.63
CA GLY A 309 5.85 -14.01 -18.60
C GLY A 309 7.12 -13.16 -18.68
N ILE A 310 7.03 -11.86 -18.39
CA ILE A 310 8.17 -10.93 -18.40
C ILE A 310 8.92 -10.97 -17.06
N TRP A 311 8.20 -10.83 -15.94
CA TRP A 311 8.80 -10.55 -14.63
C TRP A 311 8.83 -11.74 -13.66
N GLY A 312 8.22 -12.87 -14.04
CA GLY A 312 8.26 -14.12 -13.29
C GLY A 312 7.50 -14.08 -11.96
N SER A 313 8.06 -14.72 -10.93
CA SER A 313 7.43 -14.96 -9.63
C SER A 313 7.13 -13.69 -8.81
N TYR A 314 7.68 -12.55 -9.20
CA TYR A 314 7.43 -11.25 -8.58
C TYR A 314 6.82 -10.23 -9.56
N ALA A 315 6.08 -10.70 -10.57
CA ALA A 315 5.45 -9.81 -11.55
C ALA A 315 4.51 -8.77 -10.94
N GLY A 316 3.79 -9.09 -9.87
CA GLY A 316 2.95 -8.15 -9.14
C GLY A 316 3.74 -6.99 -8.51
N TRP A 317 4.99 -7.24 -8.12
CA TRP A 317 5.87 -6.21 -7.58
C TRP A 317 6.34 -5.26 -8.67
N ALA A 318 6.88 -5.79 -9.77
CA ALA A 318 7.33 -5.00 -10.92
C ALA A 318 6.19 -4.13 -11.49
N HIS A 319 5.04 -4.76 -11.70
CA HIS A 319 3.82 -4.09 -12.12
C HIS A 319 3.45 -2.90 -11.22
N SER A 320 3.57 -3.07 -9.90
CA SER A 320 3.19 -2.03 -8.94
C SER A 320 4.08 -0.79 -9.00
N VAL A 321 5.34 -0.93 -9.43
CA VAL A 321 6.21 0.22 -9.73
C VAL A 321 5.65 1.02 -10.91
N LEU A 322 5.25 0.33 -12.00
CA LEU A 322 4.67 0.99 -13.16
C LEU A 322 3.33 1.64 -12.87
N PHE A 323 2.48 0.96 -12.09
CA PHE A 323 1.23 1.52 -11.59
C PHE A 323 1.49 2.79 -10.79
N THR A 324 2.45 2.74 -9.85
CA THR A 324 2.82 3.90 -9.03
C THR A 324 3.28 5.07 -9.89
N ALA A 325 4.06 4.80 -10.94
CA ALA A 325 4.53 5.81 -11.87
C ALA A 325 3.41 6.46 -12.72
N ASP A 326 2.26 5.80 -12.85
CA ASP A 326 1.10 6.32 -13.61
C ASP A 326 0.12 7.11 -12.72
N LEU A 327 0.30 7.10 -11.39
CA LEU A 327 -0.55 7.85 -10.47
C LEU A 327 -0.28 9.36 -10.57
N LYS A 328 -1.36 10.14 -10.67
CA LYS A 328 -1.30 11.62 -10.74
C LYS A 328 -0.54 12.25 -9.57
N SER A 329 -0.60 11.66 -8.38
CA SER A 329 0.09 12.12 -7.18
C SER A 329 1.62 12.08 -7.26
N PHE A 330 2.16 11.46 -8.31
CA PHE A 330 3.60 11.37 -8.58
C PHE A 330 3.99 11.92 -9.95
N ALA A 331 3.07 12.59 -10.67
CA ALA A 331 3.32 13.14 -12.00
C ALA A 331 4.39 14.26 -12.00
N ASP A 332 4.52 14.99 -10.90
CA ASP A 332 5.42 16.14 -10.77
C ASP A 332 6.77 15.80 -10.10
N ARG A 333 7.13 14.50 -9.99
CA ARG A 333 8.43 14.13 -9.43
C ARG A 333 9.55 14.56 -10.38
N PRO A 334 10.48 15.43 -9.96
CA PRO A 334 11.68 15.66 -10.75
C PRO A 334 12.55 14.40 -10.73
N PRO A 335 13.20 14.03 -11.85
CA PRO A 335 14.11 12.89 -11.87
C PRO A 335 15.31 13.19 -10.96
N LYS A 336 15.33 12.61 -9.76
CA LYS A 336 16.50 12.65 -8.88
C LYS A 336 17.38 11.44 -9.18
N LEU A 337 18.42 11.64 -9.99
CA LEU A 337 19.63 10.83 -9.92
C LEU A 337 20.81 11.77 -9.67
N GLU A 338 21.28 11.84 -8.43
CA GLU A 338 22.71 12.03 -8.20
C GLU A 338 23.34 10.64 -8.20
N THR A 339 23.76 10.20 -9.37
CA THR A 339 24.64 9.05 -9.53
C THR A 339 26.01 9.46 -8.99
N VAL A 340 26.35 9.04 -7.77
CA VAL A 340 27.72 9.11 -7.27
C VAL A 340 28.52 8.02 -7.98
N LEU A 341 29.04 8.33 -9.16
CA LEU A 341 30.12 7.57 -9.78
C LEU A 341 31.43 8.18 -9.28
N ASN A 342 32.04 7.54 -8.28
CA ASN A 342 33.43 7.74 -7.93
C ASN A 342 34.32 7.23 -9.10
N GLY A 343 34.62 8.13 -10.04
CA GLY A 343 35.67 7.94 -11.03
C GLY A 343 36.92 8.70 -10.58
N GLN A 344 37.94 7.95 -10.17
CA GLN A 344 39.30 8.48 -10.04
C GLN A 344 39.75 9.07 -11.38
N VAL A 345 40.13 10.34 -11.39
CA VAL A 345 40.84 10.96 -12.51
C VAL A 345 42.21 11.35 -12.01
N SER A 346 43.22 10.64 -12.50
CA SER A 346 44.64 11.00 -12.44
C SER A 346 44.88 12.27 -13.26
N PRO A 347 45.80 13.17 -12.86
CA PRO A 347 46.04 14.41 -13.59
C PRO A 347 46.93 14.15 -14.82
N GLU A 348 46.42 14.42 -16.02
CA GLU A 348 47.24 14.61 -17.22
C GLU A 348 47.47 16.11 -17.47
N GLU A 349 48.71 16.41 -17.87
CA GLU A 349 49.34 17.72 -17.99
C GLU A 349 48.73 18.63 -19.06
N GLU A 350 48.58 19.92 -18.73
CA GLU A 350 48.21 20.98 -19.66
C GLU A 350 49.36 21.32 -20.64
N LYS A 351 49.01 21.54 -21.92
CA LYS A 351 49.75 22.41 -22.84
C LYS A 351 48.87 23.57 -23.32
N PRO A 352 49.40 24.79 -23.47
CA PRO A 352 48.59 25.99 -23.63
C PRO A 352 48.40 26.39 -25.10
N GLY A 353 47.23 26.98 -25.42
CA GLY A 353 47.04 27.69 -26.68
C GLY A 353 45.62 28.21 -26.95
N LYS A 354 45.40 29.50 -26.67
CA LYS A 354 44.63 30.53 -27.44
C LYS A 354 43.39 30.04 -28.23
N THR A 355 42.18 30.61 -28.15
CA THR A 355 41.82 32.04 -28.23
C THR A 355 40.28 32.24 -28.09
N THR A 356 39.88 33.32 -27.38
CA THR A 356 38.70 34.20 -27.60
C THR A 356 37.25 33.66 -27.73
N LYS A 357 36.40 33.97 -26.73
CA LYS A 357 35.41 35.09 -26.71
C LYS A 357 34.39 34.88 -25.56
N LYS A 358 34.56 35.64 -24.47
CA LYS A 358 33.56 35.77 -23.39
C LYS A 358 32.45 36.72 -23.87
N ARG A 359 31.20 36.25 -23.89
CA ARG A 359 30.01 37.11 -23.90
C ARG A 359 29.21 36.78 -22.65
N VAL A 360 29.31 37.66 -21.66
CA VAL A 360 28.58 37.61 -20.38
C VAL A 360 27.11 37.87 -20.67
N ARG A 361 26.22 37.00 -20.19
CA ARG A 361 24.79 37.29 -20.06
C ARG A 361 24.42 37.10 -18.60
N THR A 362 24.04 38.21 -17.98
CA THR A 362 23.69 38.39 -16.57
C THR A 362 22.50 37.50 -16.18
N GLU A 363 22.68 36.63 -15.18
CA GLU A 363 21.57 35.94 -14.50
C GLU A 363 20.84 36.94 -13.59
N LYS A 364 19.53 37.05 -13.78
CA LYS A 364 18.64 37.67 -12.81
C LYS A 364 18.36 36.63 -11.72
N VAL A 365 18.80 36.93 -10.50
CA VAL A 365 18.33 36.23 -9.30
C VAL A 365 16.84 36.53 -9.14
N VAL A 366 16.01 35.49 -9.18
CA VAL A 366 14.62 35.56 -8.75
C VAL A 366 14.52 34.68 -7.50
N ASP A 367 14.37 35.33 -6.35
CA ASP A 367 13.97 34.67 -5.11
C ASP A 367 12.61 33.99 -5.30
N VAL A 368 12.59 32.66 -5.23
CA VAL A 368 11.35 31.89 -5.16
C VAL A 368 11.13 31.53 -3.69
N LYS A 369 10.15 32.20 -3.08
CA LYS A 369 9.58 31.85 -1.78
C LYS A 369 9.08 30.41 -1.80
N SER A 370 9.39 29.65 -0.76
CA SER A 370 8.84 28.32 -0.52
C SER A 370 7.32 28.39 -0.33
N GLU A 371 6.55 27.86 -1.27
CA GLU A 371 5.14 27.58 -1.06
C GLU A 371 5.00 26.34 -0.16
N GLN A 372 4.29 26.55 0.95
CA GLN A 372 3.86 25.52 1.88
C GLN A 372 2.96 24.52 1.16
N ALA A 373 3.24 23.23 1.30
CA ALA A 373 2.29 22.19 0.95
C ALA A 373 1.12 22.27 1.93
N ASP A 374 -0.07 22.61 1.43
CA ASP A 374 -1.30 22.68 2.22
C ASP A 374 -1.54 21.36 2.97
N ALA A 375 -1.38 21.43 4.29
CA ALA A 375 -1.91 20.44 5.21
C ALA A 375 -3.44 20.57 5.20
N TYR A 376 -4.14 19.54 4.74
CA TYR A 376 -5.58 19.44 4.91
C TYR A 376 -5.90 19.25 6.40
N MET A 377 -6.11 20.35 7.11
CA MET A 377 -6.79 20.36 8.40
C MET A 377 -8.26 20.00 8.16
N LEU A 378 -8.70 18.89 8.75
CA LEU A 378 -10.05 18.37 8.58
C LEU A 378 -10.93 18.86 9.74
N ASP A 379 -11.48 20.07 9.61
CA ASP A 379 -12.53 20.52 10.53
C ASP A 379 -13.83 19.76 10.25
N MET A 380 -14.31 19.04 11.26
CA MET A 380 -15.59 18.33 11.22
C MET A 380 -16.72 19.24 11.71
N GLU A 381 -17.42 19.91 10.78
CA GLU A 381 -18.78 20.40 11.06
C GLU A 381 -19.83 19.44 10.46
N LEU A 382 -20.76 18.99 11.31
CA LEU A 382 -21.91 18.18 10.94
C LEU A 382 -22.91 19.01 10.11
N PRO A 383 -23.34 18.58 8.90
CA PRO A 383 -24.31 19.35 8.15
C PRO A 383 -25.73 19.16 8.69
N ALA A 384 -26.35 20.27 9.06
CA ALA A 384 -27.78 20.38 9.33
C ALA A 384 -28.61 20.03 8.07
N LYS A 385 -29.64 19.19 8.27
CA LYS A 385 -30.55 18.69 7.23
C LYS A 385 -31.25 19.85 6.48
N ARG A 386 -31.10 19.93 5.15
CA ARG A 386 -32.04 20.64 4.27
C ARG A 386 -32.65 19.70 3.23
N ARG A 387 -33.91 19.35 3.47
CA ARG A 387 -34.78 18.55 2.60
C ARG A 387 -35.24 19.40 1.42
N ARG A 388 -34.90 19.00 0.18
CA ARG A 388 -35.42 19.65 -1.05
C ARG A 388 -36.59 18.80 -1.59
N THR A 389 -37.81 19.31 -1.43
CA THR A 389 -39.02 18.78 -2.09
C THR A 389 -39.02 19.18 -3.57
N ARG A 390 -39.17 18.19 -4.45
CA ARG A 390 -39.30 18.40 -5.90
C ARG A 390 -40.79 18.44 -6.24
N ARG A 391 -41.34 19.62 -6.58
CA ARG A 391 -42.63 19.72 -7.27
C ARG A 391 -42.42 19.38 -8.74
N ARG A 392 -43.24 18.47 -9.29
CA ARG A 392 -43.37 18.25 -10.74
C ARG A 392 -44.41 19.25 -11.29
N PRO A 393 -44.28 19.69 -12.55
CA PRO A 393 -45.41 20.21 -13.30
C PRO A 393 -46.44 19.10 -13.56
#